data_AF-A0A967GSY1-F1
#
_entry.id   AF-A0A967GSY1-F1
#
_cell.length_a   1.000
_cell.length_b   1.000
_cell.length_c   1.000
_cell.angle_alpha   90.00
_cell.angle_beta   90.00
_cell.angle_gamma   90.00
#
_symmetry.space_group_name_H-M   'P 1'
#
loop_
_entity.id
_entity.type
_entity.pdbx_description
1 polymer ?
#
loop_
_entity_poly.entity_id
_entity_poly.type
_entity_poly.pdbx_seq_one_letter_code
_entity_poly.pdbx_strand_id
1 'polypeptide(L)'
;MDSLKGRLLISGGGLFDPNFRQTVVLLGNHDEEGAVGVVLNRPLDVTVAQAVPTLSDLTGPGAKLFRGGPVQPTQAVLLVEVSDPGVLDVPVLGSVGFLTGEVPLEVRTSVRRARVYVGHSGWGPGQLEA
;
A
#
# COMPACT_ATOMS: atom_id res chain seq x y z
N MET A 1 6.36 22.38 5.41
CA MET A 1 5.37 21.46 6.01
C MET A 1 6.10 20.24 6.51
N ASP A 2 5.73 19.70 7.67
CA ASP A 2 6.25 18.39 8.08
C ASP A 2 5.56 17.30 7.25
N SER A 3 6.36 16.44 6.61
CA SER A 3 5.81 15.34 5.82
C SER A 3 5.06 14.33 6.72
N LEU A 4 3.91 13.86 6.26
CA LEU A 4 3.11 12.81 6.90
C LEU A 4 3.50 11.41 6.39
N LYS A 5 4.52 11.31 5.53
CA LYS A 5 5.09 10.05 5.05
C LYS A 5 5.42 9.11 6.22
N GLY A 6 5.06 7.83 6.07
CA GLY A 6 5.25 6.80 7.09
C GLY A 6 4.28 6.87 8.27
N ARG A 7 3.37 7.86 8.30
CA ARG A 7 2.32 7.91 9.32
C ARG A 7 1.09 7.09 8.90
N LEU A 8 0.32 6.71 9.91
CA LEU A 8 -0.99 6.09 9.75
C LEU A 8 -2.08 7.13 9.87
N LEU A 9 -2.97 7.21 8.88
CA LEU A 9 -4.23 7.94 8.99
C LEU A 9 -5.30 7.00 9.51
N ILE A 10 -5.98 7.40 10.58
CA ILE A 10 -7.07 6.64 11.18
C ILE A 10 -8.35 7.42 10.95
N SER A 11 -9.29 6.79 10.26
CA SER A 11 -10.60 7.37 9.98
C SER A 11 -11.35 7.71 11.27
N GLY A 12 -11.74 8.98 11.40
CA GLY A 12 -12.62 9.42 12.48
C GLY A 12 -14.04 8.86 12.33
N GLY A 13 -14.77 8.71 13.45
CA GLY A 13 -16.12 8.10 13.44
C GLY A 13 -17.17 8.83 12.58
N GLY A 14 -16.93 10.10 12.22
CA GLY A 14 -17.83 10.92 11.40
C GLY A 14 -17.59 10.84 9.89
N LEU A 15 -16.59 10.10 9.41
CA LEU A 15 -16.33 9.97 7.97
C LEU A 15 -17.25 8.93 7.34
N PHE A 16 -18.18 9.38 6.51
CA PHE A 16 -19.19 8.53 5.86
C PHE A 16 -18.82 8.08 4.45
N ASP A 17 -17.71 8.58 3.87
CA ASP A 17 -17.22 8.11 2.57
C ASP A 17 -16.96 6.59 2.65
N PRO A 18 -17.62 5.76 1.83
CA PRO A 18 -17.47 4.30 1.88
C PRO A 18 -16.03 3.83 1.60
N ASN A 19 -15.23 4.62 0.89
CA ASN A 19 -13.82 4.29 0.61
C ASN A 19 -12.94 4.43 1.85
N PHE A 20 -13.30 5.31 2.79
CA PHE A 20 -12.44 5.70 3.91
C PHE A 20 -13.09 5.56 5.29
N ARG A 21 -14.37 5.18 5.37
CA ARG A 21 -15.02 4.91 6.66
C ARG A 21 -14.31 3.77 7.38
N GLN A 22 -13.93 3.97 8.64
CA GLN A 22 -13.25 2.95 9.48
C GLN A 22 -11.97 2.37 8.85
N THR A 23 -11.26 3.14 8.02
CA THR A 23 -9.99 2.70 7.44
C THR A 23 -8.79 3.11 8.28
N VAL A 24 -7.72 2.33 8.12
CA VAL A 24 -6.35 2.70 8.52
C VAL A 24 -5.54 2.79 7.24
N VAL A 25 -4.97 3.95 6.93
CA VAL A 25 -4.16 4.17 5.72
C VAL A 25 -2.70 4.38 6.13
N LEU A 26 -1.77 3.67 5.49
CA LEU A 26 -0.34 4.01 5.55
C LEU A 26 0.03 4.96 4.42
N LEU A 27 0.60 6.12 4.76
CA LEU A 27 1.10 7.08 3.78
C LEU A 27 2.49 6.67 3.28
N GLY A 28 2.61 6.48 1.96
CA GLY A 28 3.88 6.21 1.28
C GLY A 28 4.62 7.48 0.88
N ASN A 29 3.88 8.49 0.44
CA ASN A 29 4.42 9.79 0.06
C ASN A 29 3.53 10.93 0.57
N HIS A 30 4.17 12.07 0.89
CA HIS A 30 3.50 13.32 1.22
C HIS A 30 4.43 14.50 0.97
N ASP A 31 4.09 15.30 -0.04
CA ASP A 31 4.83 16.47 -0.49
C ASP A 31 3.85 17.57 -0.99
N GLU A 32 4.39 18.60 -1.65
CA GLU A 32 3.60 19.74 -2.14
C GLU A 32 2.61 19.37 -3.26
N GLU A 33 2.81 18.24 -3.94
CA GLU A 33 1.90 17.73 -4.97
C GLU A 33 0.74 16.92 -4.37
N GLY A 34 0.83 16.57 -3.09
CA GLY A 34 -0.22 15.89 -2.33
C GLY A 34 0.29 14.67 -1.58
N ALA A 35 -0.59 13.67 -1.42
CA ALA A 35 -0.29 12.48 -0.65
C ALA A 35 -0.74 11.20 -1.36
N VAL A 36 0.00 10.13 -1.12
CA VAL A 36 -0.35 8.78 -1.60
C VAL A 36 -0.22 7.78 -0.47
N GLY A 37 -1.20 6.89 -0.34
CA GLY A 37 -1.21 5.85 0.68
C GLY A 37 -2.05 4.63 0.32
N VAL A 38 -2.01 3.63 1.19
CA VAL A 38 -2.71 2.36 1.02
C VAL A 38 -3.54 2.04 2.26
N VAL A 39 -4.83 1.76 2.07
CA VAL A 39 -5.75 1.25 3.10
C VAL A 39 -5.31 -0.16 3.52
N LEU A 40 -4.94 -0.32 4.79
CA LEU A 40 -4.35 -1.55 5.33
C LEU A 40 -5.38 -2.62 5.72
N ASN A 41 -6.62 -2.22 6.00
CA ASN A 41 -7.61 -3.02 6.74
C ASN A 41 -8.88 -3.36 5.95
N ARG A 42 -8.80 -3.45 4.62
CA ARG A 42 -9.92 -3.83 3.74
C ARG A 42 -9.62 -5.13 2.98
N PRO A 43 -9.68 -6.30 3.65
CA PRO A 43 -9.50 -7.57 2.96
C PRO A 43 -10.63 -7.80 1.94
N LEU A 44 -10.30 -8.49 0.86
CA LEU A 44 -11.25 -8.95 -0.14
C LEU A 44 -11.51 -10.45 0.06
N ASP A 45 -12.65 -10.93 -0.45
CA ASP A 45 -12.99 -12.36 -0.48
C ASP A 45 -12.33 -13.10 -1.64
N VAL A 46 -11.05 -12.80 -1.87
CA VAL A 46 -10.19 -13.44 -2.88
C VAL A 46 -8.76 -13.51 -2.36
N THR A 47 -8.03 -14.54 -2.75
CA THR A 47 -6.61 -14.69 -2.41
C THR A 47 -5.71 -14.08 -3.47
N VAL A 48 -4.45 -13.79 -3.09
CA VAL A 48 -3.42 -13.33 -4.04
C VAL A 48 -3.21 -14.37 -5.15
N ALA A 49 -3.17 -15.66 -4.81
CA ALA A 49 -3.01 -16.73 -5.80
C ALA A 49 -4.15 -16.77 -6.86
N GLN A 50 -5.37 -16.38 -6.49
CA GLN A 50 -6.50 -16.34 -7.41
C GLN A 50 -6.53 -15.09 -8.29
N ALA A 51 -6.19 -13.92 -7.73
CA ALA A 51 -6.35 -12.64 -8.42
C ALA A 51 -5.06 -12.10 -9.06
N VAL A 52 -3.91 -12.35 -8.43
CA VAL A 52 -2.58 -11.86 -8.85
C VAL A 52 -1.55 -13.00 -8.70
N PRO A 53 -1.69 -14.10 -9.46
CA PRO A 53 -0.90 -15.32 -9.27
C PRO A 53 0.62 -15.09 -9.38
N THR A 54 1.03 -14.10 -10.17
CA THR A 54 2.44 -13.72 -10.37
C THR A 54 3.15 -13.19 -9.12
N LEU A 55 2.39 -12.80 -8.08
CA LEU A 55 2.92 -12.33 -6.79
C LEU A 55 2.69 -13.33 -5.65
N SER A 56 2.09 -14.49 -5.95
CA SER A 56 1.68 -15.44 -4.92
C SER A 56 2.86 -16.08 -4.18
N ASP A 57 4.00 -16.24 -4.86
CA ASP A 57 5.28 -16.72 -4.31
C ASP A 57 5.91 -15.76 -3.30
N LEU A 58 5.62 -14.46 -3.41
CA LEU A 58 6.05 -13.45 -2.43
C LEU A 58 5.21 -13.45 -1.16
N THR A 59 4.12 -14.23 -1.15
CA THR A 59 3.17 -14.30 -0.04
C THR A 59 3.02 -15.73 0.47
N GLY A 60 2.50 -15.88 1.68
CA GLY A 60 2.17 -17.21 2.21
C GLY A 60 0.94 -17.84 1.52
N PRO A 61 0.79 -19.17 1.58
CA PRO A 61 -0.41 -19.86 1.10
C PRO A 61 -1.68 -19.25 1.69
N GLY A 62 -2.70 -19.04 0.85
CA GLY A 62 -3.99 -18.47 1.28
C GLY A 62 -3.96 -16.98 1.63
N ALA A 63 -2.87 -16.26 1.33
CA ALA A 63 -2.79 -14.81 1.55
C ALA A 63 -3.96 -14.09 0.88
N LYS A 64 -4.67 -13.27 1.67
CA LYS A 64 -5.79 -12.46 1.20
C LYS A 64 -5.29 -11.27 0.38
N LEU A 65 -6.04 -10.92 -0.66
CA LEU A 65 -5.87 -9.65 -1.35
C LEU A 65 -6.60 -8.55 -0.56
N PHE A 66 -6.05 -7.34 -0.57
CA PHE A 66 -6.66 -6.19 0.10
C PHE A 66 -7.00 -5.09 -0.91
N ARG A 67 -8.05 -4.32 -0.64
CA ARG A 67 -8.33 -3.08 -1.37
C ARG A 67 -7.52 -1.95 -0.76
N GLY A 68 -6.55 -1.43 -1.50
CA GLY A 68 -5.66 -0.35 -1.05
C GLY A 68 -6.24 1.05 -1.24
N GLY A 69 -7.22 1.22 -2.13
CA GLY A 69 -7.96 2.47 -2.30
C GLY A 69 -8.70 2.52 -3.63
N PRO A 70 -9.40 3.63 -3.94
CA PRO A 70 -10.22 3.75 -5.13
C PRO A 70 -9.44 4.06 -6.42
N VAL A 71 -8.20 4.55 -6.31
CA VAL A 71 -7.40 4.97 -7.47
C VAL A 71 -6.65 3.77 -8.04
N GLN A 72 -6.68 3.61 -9.37
CA GLN A 72 -6.08 2.48 -10.10
C GLN A 72 -6.46 1.10 -9.51
N PRO A 73 -7.76 0.77 -9.44
CA PRO A 73 -8.29 -0.36 -8.64
C PRO A 73 -7.84 -1.75 -9.10
N THR A 74 -7.14 -1.86 -10.23
CA THR A 74 -6.57 -3.11 -10.77
C THR A 74 -5.07 -3.20 -10.61
N GLN A 75 -4.38 -2.10 -10.28
CA GLN A 75 -2.93 -2.08 -10.14
C GLN A 75 -2.53 -2.72 -8.81
N ALA A 76 -1.62 -3.68 -8.87
CA ALA A 76 -1.06 -4.30 -7.68
C ALA A 76 -0.07 -3.36 -7.00
N VAL A 77 -0.20 -3.25 -5.68
CA VAL A 77 0.72 -2.53 -4.79
C VAL A 77 1.13 -3.50 -3.68
N LEU A 78 2.42 -3.71 -3.48
CA LEU A 78 2.93 -4.56 -2.42
C LEU A 78 3.46 -3.67 -1.30
N LEU A 79 2.99 -3.88 -0.07
CA LEU A 79 3.69 -3.41 1.12
C LEU A 79 4.68 -4.51 1.52
N VAL A 80 5.97 -4.18 1.52
CA VAL A 80 7.03 -5.16 1.73
C VAL A 80 7.98 -4.75 2.85
N GLU A 81 8.60 -5.76 3.46
CA GLU A 81 9.83 -5.61 4.22
C GLU A 81 10.96 -6.27 3.41
N VAL A 82 12.04 -5.54 3.15
CA VAL A 82 13.16 -5.99 2.30
C VAL A 82 14.50 -6.06 3.05
N SER A 83 15.45 -6.84 2.54
CA SER A 83 16.82 -6.89 3.07
C SER A 83 17.69 -5.74 2.58
N ASP A 84 17.45 -5.30 1.34
CA ASP A 84 18.06 -4.12 0.73
C ASP A 84 16.99 -3.06 0.46
N PRO A 85 16.96 -1.94 1.22
CA PRO A 85 16.02 -0.83 1.00
C PRO A 85 16.15 -0.15 -0.36
N GLY A 86 17.28 -0.30 -1.06
CA GLY A 86 17.52 0.31 -2.37
C GLY A 86 16.60 -0.18 -3.49
N VAL A 87 15.91 -1.30 -3.27
CA VAL A 87 14.96 -1.89 -4.24
C VAL A 87 13.55 -1.34 -4.12
N LEU A 88 13.24 -0.51 -3.12
CA LEU A 88 11.89 0.00 -2.88
C LEU A 88 11.55 1.14 -3.84
N ASP A 89 10.43 1.04 -4.55
CA ASP A 89 9.89 2.15 -5.37
C ASP A 89 9.55 3.35 -4.47
N VAL A 90 8.92 3.06 -3.33
CA VAL A 90 8.55 4.07 -2.33
C VAL A 90 9.02 3.61 -0.95
N PRO A 91 10.22 4.03 -0.50
CA PRO A 91 10.68 3.75 0.86
C PRO A 91 9.76 4.43 1.87
N VAL A 92 9.38 3.77 2.95
CA VAL A 92 8.48 4.32 3.97
C VAL A 92 9.18 4.47 5.31
N LEU A 93 9.74 3.37 5.83
CA LEU A 93 10.46 3.35 7.10
C LEU A 93 11.51 2.24 7.12
N GLY A 94 12.80 2.62 7.06
CA GLY A 94 13.90 1.66 7.08
C GLY A 94 13.79 0.65 5.93
N SER A 95 13.60 -0.63 6.26
CA SER A 95 13.41 -1.74 5.31
C SER A 95 11.98 -1.90 4.82
N VAL A 96 11.03 -1.07 5.27
CA VAL A 96 9.62 -1.17 4.89
C VAL A 96 9.30 -0.12 3.82
N GLY A 97 8.63 -0.56 2.76
CA GLY A 97 8.14 0.34 1.73
C GLY A 97 7.21 -0.35 0.74
N PHE A 98 6.98 0.32 -0.39
CA PHE A 98 6.13 -0.20 -1.45
C PHE A 98 6.93 -0.62 -2.67
N LEU A 99 6.45 -1.69 -3.31
CA LEU A 99 6.76 -2.07 -4.68
C LEU A 99 5.45 -2.00 -5.49
N THR A 100 5.53 -1.54 -6.73
CA THR A 100 4.39 -1.29 -7.60
C THR A 100 4.59 -1.97 -8.95
N GLY A 101 3.51 -2.49 -9.54
CA GLY A 101 3.61 -3.15 -10.84
C GLY A 101 4.32 -4.50 -10.77
N GLU A 102 5.21 -4.76 -11.73
CA GLU A 102 5.96 -6.01 -11.80
C GLU A 102 7.17 -5.99 -10.85
N VAL A 103 7.36 -7.09 -10.11
CA VAL A 103 8.50 -7.26 -9.20
C VAL A 103 9.53 -8.19 -9.87
N PRO A 104 10.68 -7.67 -10.35
CA PRO A 104 11.73 -8.46 -10.98
C PRO A 104 12.31 -9.50 -10.02
N LEU A 105 12.84 -10.60 -10.57
CA LEU A 105 13.33 -11.72 -9.76
C LEU A 105 14.44 -11.29 -8.79
N GLU A 106 15.35 -10.38 -9.20
CA GLU A 106 16.38 -9.85 -8.31
C GLU A 106 15.78 -9.15 -7.08
N VAL A 107 14.71 -8.38 -7.24
CA VAL A 107 14.01 -7.68 -6.15
C VAL A 107 13.31 -8.68 -5.23
N ARG A 108 12.71 -9.74 -5.79
CA ARG A 108 12.01 -10.78 -5.03
C ARG A 108 12.90 -11.43 -3.97
N THR A 109 14.18 -11.63 -4.27
CA THR A 109 15.13 -12.24 -3.32
C THR A 109 15.40 -11.37 -2.09
N SER A 110 15.15 -10.06 -2.18
CA SER A 110 15.27 -9.11 -1.07
C SER A 110 14.04 -9.13 -0.16
N VAL A 111 12.87 -9.53 -0.67
CA VAL A 111 11.59 -9.49 0.06
C VAL A 111 11.56 -10.54 1.17
N ARG A 112 11.50 -10.07 2.42
CA ARG A 112 11.32 -10.93 3.60
C ARG A 112 9.84 -11.22 3.88
N ARG A 113 8.99 -10.21 3.67
CA ARG A 113 7.54 -10.27 3.89
C ARG A 113 6.85 -9.36 2.91
N ALA A 114 5.68 -9.77 2.43
CA ALA A 114 4.84 -8.94 1.58
C ALA A 114 3.36 -9.07 1.96
N ARG A 115 2.62 -7.99 1.72
CA ARG A 115 1.16 -8.01 1.62
C ARG A 115 0.74 -7.29 0.34
N VAL A 116 -0.16 -7.91 -0.42
CA VAL A 116 -0.60 -7.39 -1.72
C VAL A 116 -1.93 -6.67 -1.58
N TYR A 117 -1.99 -5.52 -2.23
CA TYR A 117 -3.15 -4.67 -2.36
C TYR A 117 -3.48 -4.45 -3.84
N VAL A 118 -4.72 -4.10 -4.13
CA VAL A 118 -5.12 -3.51 -5.41
C VAL A 118 -5.62 -2.09 -5.21
N GLY A 119 -5.13 -1.20 -6.07
CA GLY A 119 -5.37 0.23 -5.97
C GLY A 119 -4.73 0.88 -4.75
N HIS A 120 -4.86 2.20 -4.71
CA HIS A 120 -4.29 3.07 -3.70
C HIS A 120 -5.19 4.29 -3.47
N SER A 121 -4.88 5.06 -2.43
CA SER A 121 -5.56 6.28 -2.06
C SER A 121 -4.66 7.47 -2.35
N GLY A 122 -5.25 8.51 -2.94
CA GLY A 122 -4.57 9.76 -3.26
C GLY A 122 -5.29 10.95 -2.66
N TRP A 123 -4.51 11.95 -2.28
CA TRP A 123 -4.97 13.25 -1.81
C TRP A 123 -4.31 14.33 -2.65
N GLY A 124 -5.08 15.35 -3.03
CA GLY A 124 -4.52 16.52 -3.70
C GLY A 124 -3.69 17.40 -2.75
N PRO A 125 -2.99 18.41 -3.28
CA PRO A 125 -2.21 19.36 -2.50
C PRO A 125 -3.04 19.98 -1.35
N GLY A 126 -2.49 19.95 -0.12
CA GLY A 126 -3.11 20.57 1.05
C GLY A 126 -4.36 19.88 1.59
N GLN A 127 -4.82 18.77 0.99
CA GLN A 127 -6.08 18.13 1.38
C GLN A 127 -5.98 17.39 2.73
N LEU A 128 -4.78 16.97 3.15
CA LEU A 128 -4.59 16.30 4.44
C LEU A 128 -4.38 17.29 5.59
N GLU A 129 -3.93 18.50 5.28
CA GLU A 129 -3.61 19.55 6.24
C GLU A 129 -4.76 20.51 6.51
N ALA A 130 -5.80 20.47 5.67
CA ALA A 130 -7.02 21.28 5.77
C ALA A 130 -7.93 20.90 6.94
#